data_AF-A0A6A4ZP53-F1
#
_entry.id   AF-A0A6A4ZP53-F1
#
_cell.length_a   1.000
_cell.length_b   1.000
_cell.length_c   1.000
_cell.angle_alpha   90.00
_cell.angle_beta   90.00
_cell.angle_gamma   90.00
#
_symmetry.space_group_name_H-M   'P 1'
#
loop_
_entity.id
_entity.type
_entity.pdbx_description
1 polymer ?
#
loop_
_entity_poly.entity_id
_entity_poly.type
_entity_poly.pdbx_seq_one_letter_code
_entity_poly.pdbx_strand_id
1 'polypeptide(L)'
;CQASGEYPCEAGKQYYGRGPIQLSWNYNYKDFGKAAGKDLVKNPELVATDADLVWYSAMWFWNAPKWNGNIHDVVGKPGGFAKTTYIINGGLECGVNPPNKDSEKVRIASYTKFCNLLGIAPGENLSCQTSDFPPKASYAAVADVAAPATTAPVDDLSFYDGQCGGRHFQGKAGVCKEGFLCIKISEYYSECTSVDKLHG
;
A
#
# COMPACT_ATOMS: atom_id res chain seq x y z
N CYS A 1 19.81 9.23 12.48
CA CYS A 1 18.70 9.56 13.39
C CYS A 1 18.48 11.07 13.33
N GLN A 2 17.24 11.56 13.35
CA GLN A 2 16.92 12.98 13.36
C GLN A 2 16.16 13.29 14.65
N ALA A 3 16.91 13.61 15.71
CA ALA A 3 16.33 13.84 17.02
C ALA A 3 15.46 15.11 17.02
N SER A 4 14.28 15.01 17.62
CA SER A 4 13.45 16.15 17.99
C SER A 4 12.72 15.85 19.30
N GLY A 5 12.07 16.85 19.90
CA GLY A 5 11.24 16.63 21.10
C GLY A 5 10.11 15.64 20.85
N GLU A 6 9.52 15.67 19.65
CA GLU A 6 8.52 14.69 19.25
C GLU A 6 9.14 13.34 18.87
N TYR A 7 10.31 13.31 18.24
CA TYR A 7 10.92 12.08 17.76
C TYR A 7 12.30 11.89 18.39
N PRO A 8 12.39 11.40 19.63
CA PRO A 8 13.66 11.17 20.29
C PRO A 8 14.46 10.04 19.62
N CYS A 9 15.77 10.04 19.83
CA CYS A 9 16.66 8.95 19.48
C CYS A 9 17.06 8.24 20.77
N GLU A 10 16.85 6.93 20.87
CA GLU A 10 17.32 6.15 22.01
C GLU A 10 18.84 5.94 21.93
N ALA A 11 19.54 6.05 23.06
CA ALA A 11 20.98 5.92 23.10
C ALA A 11 21.43 4.53 22.63
N GLY A 12 22.44 4.48 21.76
CA GLY A 12 22.94 3.21 21.21
C GLY A 12 22.03 2.54 20.18
N LYS A 13 20.86 3.11 19.86
CA LYS A 13 19.94 2.55 18.86
C LYS A 13 20.11 3.20 17.49
N GLN A 14 19.87 2.39 16.45
CA GLN A 14 19.97 2.81 15.05
C GLN A 14 18.69 2.47 14.29
N TYR A 15 18.27 3.42 13.44
CA TYR A 15 17.02 3.38 12.67
C TYR A 15 17.29 3.26 11.17
N TYR A 16 18.22 2.38 10.79
CA TYR A 16 18.44 2.00 9.39
C TYR A 16 17.28 1.11 8.87
N GLY A 17 17.26 0.88 7.57
CA GLY A 17 16.22 0.10 6.89
C GLY A 17 16.05 -1.32 7.44
N ARG A 18 14.83 -1.67 7.83
CA ARG A 18 14.45 -3.03 8.22
C ARG A 18 13.13 -3.46 7.55
N GLY A 19 12.99 -4.76 7.32
CA GLY A 19 11.80 -5.33 6.70
C GLY A 19 11.62 -4.98 5.21
N PRO A 20 10.47 -5.37 4.62
CA PRO A 20 10.22 -5.29 3.18
C PRO A 20 10.17 -3.85 2.64
N ILE A 21 9.66 -2.90 3.43
CA ILE A 21 9.63 -1.48 3.05
C ILE A 21 10.92 -0.74 3.42
N GLN A 22 11.90 -1.43 4.01
CA GLN A 22 13.12 -0.83 4.55
C GLN A 22 12.82 0.36 5.48
N LEU A 23 11.94 0.13 6.47
CA LEU A 23 11.51 1.15 7.43
C LEU A 23 12.73 1.83 8.04
N SER A 24 12.83 3.14 7.84
CA SER A 24 14.01 3.94 8.17
C SER A 24 13.61 5.21 8.91
N TRP A 25 14.54 5.75 9.71
CA TRP A 25 14.40 6.95 10.54
C TRP A 25 13.52 6.79 11.79
N ASN A 26 13.97 7.40 12.89
CA ASN A 26 13.33 7.34 14.20
C ASN A 26 11.87 7.76 14.20
N TYR A 27 11.48 8.72 13.36
CA TYR A 27 10.09 9.15 13.28
C TYR A 27 9.16 8.06 12.75
N ASN A 28 9.58 7.30 11.74
CA ASN A 28 8.80 6.18 11.23
C ASN A 28 8.75 5.03 12.23
N TYR A 29 9.84 4.74 12.95
CA TYR A 29 9.83 3.74 14.01
C TYR A 29 8.91 4.14 15.16
N LYS A 30 8.89 5.43 15.55
CA LYS A 30 7.97 5.91 16.58
C LYS A 30 6.51 5.76 16.15
N ASP A 31 6.16 6.20 14.95
CA ASP A 31 4.76 6.19 14.51
C ASP A 31 4.25 4.79 14.17
N PHE A 32 5.10 3.92 13.59
CA PHE A 32 4.77 2.51 13.45
C PHE A 32 4.64 1.84 14.82
N GLY A 33 5.54 2.15 15.77
CA GLY A 33 5.49 1.62 17.13
C GLY A 33 4.17 1.93 17.84
N LYS A 34 3.65 3.16 17.66
CA LYS A 34 2.31 3.54 18.15
C LYS A 34 1.22 2.64 17.54
N ALA A 35 1.23 2.44 16.22
CA ALA A 35 0.24 1.61 15.54
C ALA A 35 0.33 0.13 15.96
N ALA A 36 1.54 -0.37 16.19
CA ALA A 36 1.79 -1.75 16.59
C ALA A 36 1.68 -1.99 18.12
N GLY A 37 1.48 -0.94 18.93
CA GLY A 37 1.49 -1.05 20.39
C GLY A 37 2.85 -1.48 20.98
N LYS A 38 3.95 -1.11 20.33
CA LYS A 38 5.33 -1.47 20.71
C LYS A 38 6.22 -0.23 20.77
N ASP A 39 7.11 -0.16 21.76
CA ASP A 39 8.16 0.87 21.78
C ASP A 39 9.30 0.48 20.83
N LEU A 40 9.13 0.81 19.56
CA LEU A 40 10.12 0.57 18.50
C LEU A 40 11.19 1.67 18.42
N VAL A 41 11.06 2.74 19.21
CA VAL A 41 12.16 3.71 19.38
C VAL A 41 13.25 3.06 20.22
N LYS A 42 12.87 2.34 21.28
CA LYS A 42 13.80 1.58 22.14
C LYS A 42 14.16 0.21 21.60
N ASN A 43 13.29 -0.41 20.80
CA ASN A 43 13.51 -1.77 20.29
C ASN A 43 13.38 -1.85 18.75
N PRO A 44 14.13 -1.04 17.98
CA PRO A 44 13.99 -0.99 16.52
C PRO A 44 14.37 -2.31 15.82
N GLU A 45 15.21 -3.14 16.44
CA GLU A 45 15.57 -4.48 15.97
C GLU A 45 14.37 -5.42 15.78
N LEU A 46 13.27 -5.20 16.52
CA LEU A 46 12.06 -6.02 16.39
C LEU A 46 11.46 -5.98 14.99
N VAL A 47 11.63 -4.88 14.25
CA VAL A 47 11.17 -4.75 12.85
C VAL A 47 11.93 -5.70 11.90
N ALA A 48 13.05 -6.30 12.34
CA ALA A 48 13.80 -7.30 11.60
C ALA A 48 13.69 -8.72 12.17
N THR A 49 13.28 -8.90 13.43
CA THR A 49 13.32 -10.20 14.12
C THR A 49 11.96 -10.76 14.51
N ASP A 50 10.95 -9.92 14.66
CA ASP A 50 9.57 -10.34 14.94
C ASP A 50 8.82 -10.53 13.61
N ALA A 51 8.34 -11.76 13.36
CA ALA A 51 7.75 -12.14 12.09
C ALA A 51 6.52 -11.32 11.71
N ASP A 52 5.71 -10.93 12.68
CA ASP A 52 4.51 -10.11 12.45
C ASP A 52 4.92 -8.67 12.16
N LEU A 53 5.85 -8.11 12.95
CA LEU A 53 6.29 -6.71 12.77
C LEU A 53 7.06 -6.49 11.46
N VAL A 54 7.80 -7.49 10.97
CA VAL A 54 8.51 -7.42 9.68
C VAL A 54 7.54 -7.05 8.56
N TRP A 55 6.45 -7.79 8.39
CA TRP A 55 5.47 -7.52 7.34
C TRP A 55 4.49 -6.41 7.69
N TYR A 56 4.11 -6.30 8.96
CA TYR A 56 3.20 -5.25 9.41
C TYR A 56 3.81 -3.86 9.18
N SER A 57 5.12 -3.68 9.35
CA SER A 57 5.78 -2.39 9.05
C SER A 57 5.56 -1.93 7.61
N ALA A 58 5.60 -2.86 6.65
CA ALA A 58 5.38 -2.56 5.23
C ALA A 58 3.91 -2.24 4.96
N MET A 59 2.98 -3.03 5.50
CA MET A 59 1.54 -2.79 5.33
C MET A 59 1.10 -1.50 6.02
N TRP A 60 1.63 -1.19 7.20
CA TRP A 60 1.40 0.09 7.86
C TRP A 60 1.90 1.25 7.00
N PHE A 61 3.14 1.19 6.50
CA PHE A 61 3.68 2.28 5.68
C PHE A 61 2.87 2.47 4.40
N TRP A 62 2.38 1.38 3.81
CA TRP A 62 1.54 1.39 2.61
C TRP A 62 0.19 2.09 2.83
N ASN A 63 -0.40 1.96 4.02
CA ASN A 63 -1.75 2.45 4.31
C ASN A 63 -1.77 3.73 5.18
N ALA A 64 -0.66 4.12 5.78
CA ALA A 64 -0.60 5.28 6.67
C ALA A 64 -0.50 6.60 5.87
N PRO A 65 -1.28 7.63 6.21
CA PRO A 65 -1.11 8.95 5.62
C PRO A 65 0.27 9.52 5.96
N LYS A 66 0.95 10.08 4.96
CA LYS A 66 2.22 10.80 5.07
C LYS A 66 2.05 12.22 4.54
N TRP A 67 3.02 13.07 4.86
CA TRP A 67 3.04 14.46 4.40
C TRP A 67 3.00 14.60 2.86
N ASN A 68 3.52 13.59 2.15
CA ASN A 68 3.57 13.52 0.69
C ASN A 68 2.53 12.57 0.08
N GLY A 69 1.53 12.10 0.85
CA GLY A 69 0.43 11.29 0.36
C GLY A 69 0.24 9.96 1.10
N ASN A 70 -0.62 9.11 0.55
CA ASN A 70 -0.90 7.76 1.03
C ASN A 70 -0.77 6.80 -0.16
N ILE A 71 -0.01 5.71 -0.01
CA ILE A 71 0.28 4.83 -1.15
C ILE A 71 -0.98 4.07 -1.59
N HIS A 72 -1.74 3.54 -0.64
CA HIS A 72 -2.98 2.81 -0.91
C HIS A 72 -3.98 3.68 -1.69
N ASP A 73 -4.07 4.97 -1.37
CA ASP A 73 -4.99 5.91 -2.04
C ASP A 73 -4.60 6.27 -3.48
N VAL A 74 -3.33 6.07 -3.87
CA VAL A 74 -2.82 6.49 -5.19
C VAL A 74 -2.48 5.34 -6.13
N VAL A 75 -2.14 4.15 -5.62
CA VAL A 75 -1.53 3.08 -6.42
C VAL A 75 -2.42 2.62 -7.60
N GLY A 76 -3.74 2.59 -7.41
CA GLY A 76 -4.71 2.20 -8.45
C GLY A 76 -5.13 3.33 -9.40
N LYS A 77 -4.62 4.56 -9.23
CA LYS A 77 -4.97 5.72 -10.05
C LYS A 77 -3.99 5.86 -11.24
N PRO A 78 -4.31 6.62 -12.30
CA PRO A 78 -3.35 6.93 -13.35
C PRO A 78 -2.04 7.51 -12.79
N GLY A 79 -0.91 6.97 -13.24
CA GLY A 79 0.42 7.28 -12.72
C GLY A 79 0.66 6.84 -11.27
N GLY A 80 -0.17 5.93 -10.75
CA GLY A 80 -0.16 5.50 -9.34
C GLY A 80 1.19 4.93 -8.91
N PHE A 81 1.86 4.16 -9.77
CA PHE A 81 3.19 3.62 -9.47
C PHE A 81 4.26 4.70 -9.30
N ALA A 82 4.29 5.71 -10.17
CA ALA A 82 5.20 6.85 -10.02
C ALA A 82 4.95 7.62 -8.70
N LYS A 83 3.68 7.80 -8.34
CA LYS A 83 3.29 8.43 -7.06
C LYS A 83 3.72 7.59 -5.86
N THR A 84 3.61 6.26 -5.96
CA THR A 84 4.12 5.33 -4.94
C THR A 84 5.63 5.50 -4.75
N THR A 85 6.42 5.54 -5.83
CA THR A 85 7.88 5.80 -5.75
C THR A 85 8.18 7.15 -5.10
N TYR A 86 7.42 8.20 -5.46
CA TYR A 86 7.55 9.52 -4.84
C TYR A 86 7.27 9.51 -3.34
N ILE A 87 6.22 8.80 -2.90
CA ILE A 87 5.86 8.68 -1.48
C ILE A 87 6.98 7.97 -0.71
N ILE A 88 7.53 6.89 -1.28
CA ILE A 88 8.57 6.07 -0.64
C ILE A 88 9.91 6.83 -0.55
N ASN A 89 10.38 7.44 -1.64
CA ASN A 89 11.72 8.01 -1.70
C ASN A 89 11.90 9.14 -2.73
N GLY A 90 10.87 9.97 -2.92
CA GLY A 90 10.84 10.96 -3.99
C GLY A 90 11.97 11.99 -3.97
N GLY A 91 12.52 12.31 -2.80
CA GLY A 91 13.66 13.21 -2.68
C GLY A 91 14.96 12.67 -3.29
N LEU A 92 15.08 11.35 -3.47
CA LEU A 92 16.25 10.71 -4.05
C LEU A 92 16.00 10.14 -5.44
N GLU A 93 14.75 9.81 -5.78
CA GLU A 93 14.42 9.01 -6.97
C GLU A 93 13.57 9.75 -8.02
N CYS A 94 12.95 10.89 -7.67
CA CYS A 94 12.02 11.59 -8.56
C CYS A 94 12.51 12.99 -8.99
N GLY A 95 11.91 13.53 -10.05
CA GLY A 95 12.26 14.80 -10.66
C GLY A 95 13.15 14.66 -11.91
N VAL A 96 13.54 15.78 -12.52
CA VAL A 96 14.24 15.81 -13.82
C VAL A 96 15.66 15.19 -13.76
N ASN A 97 16.34 15.26 -12.61
CA ASN A 97 17.66 14.66 -12.44
C ASN A 97 17.92 14.23 -10.99
N PRO A 98 17.30 13.14 -10.52
CA PRO A 98 17.43 12.69 -9.15
C PRO A 98 18.79 12.03 -8.89
N PRO A 99 19.33 12.14 -7.67
CA PRO A 99 20.63 11.56 -7.32
C PRO A 99 20.66 10.02 -7.38
N ASN A 100 19.52 9.35 -7.21
CA ASN A 100 19.39 7.90 -7.20
C ASN A 100 18.42 7.38 -8.29
N LYS A 101 18.56 7.91 -9.51
CA LYS A 101 17.69 7.57 -10.65
C LYS A 101 17.64 6.09 -11.04
N ASP A 102 18.70 5.32 -10.77
CA ASP A 102 18.72 3.90 -11.15
C ASP A 102 17.86 3.03 -10.22
N SER A 103 17.61 3.47 -8.98
CA SER A 103 16.72 2.75 -8.07
C SER A 103 15.28 2.69 -8.57
N GLU A 104 14.76 3.77 -9.16
CA GLU A 104 13.42 3.75 -9.76
C GLU A 104 13.33 2.71 -10.89
N LYS A 105 14.36 2.61 -11.73
CA LYS A 105 14.35 1.64 -12.84
C LYS A 105 14.16 0.21 -12.33
N VAL A 106 14.79 -0.13 -11.21
CA VAL A 106 14.64 -1.43 -10.56
C VAL A 106 13.23 -1.62 -9.99
N ARG A 107 12.62 -0.56 -9.44
CA ARG A 107 11.22 -0.58 -8.98
C ARG A 107 10.26 -0.86 -10.14
N ILE A 108 10.38 -0.11 -11.24
CA ILE A 108 9.55 -0.27 -12.44
C ILE A 108 9.72 -1.68 -13.01
N ALA A 109 10.96 -2.17 -13.14
CA ALA A 109 11.22 -3.51 -13.65
C ALA A 109 10.57 -4.61 -12.78
N SER A 110 10.67 -4.48 -11.45
CA SER A 110 10.05 -5.43 -10.52
C SER A 110 8.53 -5.39 -10.58
N TYR A 111 7.94 -4.19 -10.63
CA TYR A 111 6.50 -4.02 -10.74
C TYR A 111 5.94 -4.59 -12.03
N THR A 112 6.56 -4.28 -13.17
CA THR A 112 6.18 -4.85 -14.47
C THR A 112 6.31 -6.36 -14.48
N LYS A 113 7.38 -6.93 -13.88
CA LYS A 113 7.54 -8.37 -13.73
C LYS A 113 6.37 -8.99 -12.96
N PHE A 114 5.97 -8.40 -11.83
CA PHE A 114 4.85 -8.92 -11.04
C PHE A 114 3.50 -8.75 -11.74
N CYS A 115 3.27 -7.63 -12.44
CA CYS A 115 2.07 -7.44 -13.26
C CYS A 115 1.94 -8.54 -14.33
N ASN A 116 3.03 -8.85 -15.03
CA ASN A 116 3.06 -9.90 -16.03
C ASN A 116 2.77 -11.30 -15.43
N LEU A 117 3.34 -11.60 -14.26
CA LEU A 117 3.06 -12.87 -13.56
C LEU A 117 1.60 -13.00 -13.14
N LEU A 118 0.95 -11.88 -12.82
CA LEU A 118 -0.46 -11.83 -12.43
C LEU A 118 -1.42 -11.68 -13.63
N GLY A 119 -0.91 -11.55 -14.85
CA GLY A 119 -1.72 -11.38 -16.05
C GLY A 119 -2.43 -10.03 -16.15
N ILE A 120 -1.92 -9.00 -15.46
CA ILE A 120 -2.49 -7.64 -15.45
C ILE A 120 -1.56 -6.65 -16.16
N ALA A 121 -2.13 -5.60 -16.74
CA ALA A 121 -1.34 -4.51 -17.30
C ALA A 121 -0.74 -3.64 -16.18
N PRO A 122 0.54 -3.24 -16.25
CA PRO A 122 1.16 -2.37 -15.24
C PRO A 122 0.59 -0.94 -15.25
N GLY A 123 -0.05 -0.54 -16.35
CA GLY A 123 -0.54 0.82 -16.58
C GLY A 123 0.53 1.73 -17.19
N GLU A 124 0.16 3.00 -17.35
CA GLU A 124 1.00 4.04 -17.94
C GLU A 124 1.63 4.94 -16.87
N ASN A 125 2.58 5.80 -17.28
CA ASN A 125 3.20 6.81 -16.42
C ASN A 125 3.85 6.21 -15.16
N LEU A 126 4.66 5.16 -15.34
CA LEU A 126 5.32 4.43 -14.26
C LEU A 126 6.50 5.19 -13.63
N SER A 127 7.07 6.17 -14.33
CA SER A 127 8.22 6.94 -13.85
C SER A 127 7.81 8.29 -13.26
N CYS A 128 8.41 8.62 -12.12
CA CYS A 128 8.41 9.93 -11.48
C CYS A 128 9.65 10.77 -11.83
N GLN A 129 10.50 10.34 -12.78
CA GLN A 129 11.64 11.10 -13.27
C GLN A 129 11.23 12.10 -14.36
N THR A 130 10.25 12.94 -14.04
CA THR A 130 9.71 13.96 -14.94
C THR A 130 9.68 15.32 -14.25
N SER A 131 9.37 16.38 -14.99
CA SER A 131 9.12 17.71 -14.42
C SER A 131 7.87 17.80 -13.56
N ASP A 132 7.04 16.75 -13.52
CA ASP A 132 5.81 16.72 -12.73
C ASP A 132 6.05 16.39 -11.26
N PHE A 133 7.29 15.99 -10.90
CA PHE A 133 7.67 15.64 -9.54
C PHE A 133 8.74 16.61 -8.96
N PRO A 134 8.58 17.07 -7.70
CA PRO A 134 7.40 16.89 -6.85
C PRO A 134 6.17 17.61 -7.43
N PRO A 135 4.96 17.07 -7.28
CA PRO A 135 3.77 17.72 -7.80
C PRO A 135 3.47 19.00 -7.03
N LYS A 136 2.98 20.00 -7.77
CA LYS A 136 2.70 21.34 -7.25
C LYS A 136 1.49 21.36 -6.29
N ALA A 137 0.53 20.46 -6.47
CA ALA A 137 -0.58 20.29 -5.56
C ALA A 137 -0.19 19.32 -4.43
N SER A 138 -0.40 19.72 -3.18
CA SER A 138 -0.19 18.84 -2.03
C SER A 138 -1.15 17.65 -2.09
N TYR A 139 -0.64 16.43 -1.94
CA TYR A 139 -1.47 15.22 -1.88
C TYR A 139 -2.41 15.19 -0.65
N ALA A 140 -2.18 16.05 0.35
CA ALA A 140 -3.12 16.25 1.46
C ALA A 140 -4.49 16.77 1.00
N ALA A 141 -4.55 17.52 -0.11
CA ALA A 141 -5.78 18.15 -0.62
C ALA A 141 -6.67 17.20 -1.45
N VAL A 142 -6.21 15.98 -1.77
CA VAL A 142 -7.04 14.97 -2.45
C VAL A 142 -7.69 13.96 -1.50
N ALA A 143 -7.39 14.04 -0.19
CA ALA A 143 -8.04 13.23 0.84
C ALA A 143 -9.46 13.72 1.20
N ASP A 144 -9.82 14.97 0.86
CA ASP A 144 -11.14 15.56 1.12
C ASP A 144 -12.16 15.32 -0.01
N VAL A 145 -11.75 14.71 -1.12
CA VAL A 145 -12.72 14.13 -2.04
C VAL A 145 -13.04 12.77 -1.47
N ALA A 146 -14.01 12.73 -0.55
CA ALA A 146 -14.76 11.52 -0.26
C ALA A 146 -14.96 10.80 -1.59
N ALA A 147 -14.63 9.50 -1.64
CA ALA A 147 -15.06 8.65 -2.75
C ALA A 147 -16.49 9.07 -3.08
N PRO A 148 -16.80 9.46 -4.34
CA PRO A 148 -18.10 10.01 -4.66
C PRO A 148 -19.12 9.06 -4.05
N ALA A 149 -19.97 9.57 -3.16
CA ALA A 149 -21.07 8.80 -2.63
C ALA A 149 -21.83 8.36 -3.87
N THR A 150 -21.63 7.12 -4.29
CA THR A 150 -22.25 6.59 -5.47
C THR A 150 -23.72 6.49 -5.08
N THR A 151 -24.50 7.45 -5.53
CA THR A 151 -25.96 7.37 -5.58
C THR A 151 -26.42 6.34 -6.63
N ALA A 152 -25.56 5.38 -6.96
CA ALA A 152 -25.91 4.27 -7.80
C ALA A 152 -26.91 3.40 -6.99
N PRO A 153 -28.06 3.05 -7.57
CA PRO A 153 -29.00 2.18 -6.91
C PRO A 153 -28.28 0.89 -6.49
N VAL A 154 -28.56 0.44 -5.27
CA VAL A 154 -28.02 -0.79 -4.63
C VAL A 154 -28.30 -2.10 -5.40
N ASP A 155 -28.87 -1.99 -6.60
CA ASP A 155 -29.36 -3.12 -7.40
C ASP A 155 -28.46 -3.46 -8.60
N ASP A 156 -27.35 -2.74 -8.84
CA ASP A 156 -26.36 -3.10 -9.87
C ASP A 156 -25.01 -3.50 -9.25
N LEU A 157 -24.97 -4.72 -8.73
CA LEU A 157 -23.78 -5.38 -8.16
C LEU A 157 -22.81 -5.91 -9.24
N SER A 158 -22.73 -5.28 -10.41
CA SER A 158 -21.79 -5.67 -11.47
C SER A 158 -20.36 -5.17 -11.28
N PHE A 159 -20.08 -4.43 -10.21
CA PHE A 159 -18.78 -3.80 -10.00
C PHE A 159 -17.97 -4.30 -8.78
N TYR A 160 -18.50 -5.23 -7.98
CA TYR A 160 -17.75 -5.88 -6.90
C TYR A 160 -17.34 -7.30 -7.31
N ASP A 161 -16.07 -7.44 -7.62
CA ASP A 161 -15.37 -8.71 -7.79
C ASP A 161 -15.62 -9.62 -6.56
N GLY A 162 -16.26 -10.75 -6.81
CA GLY A 162 -15.95 -12.01 -6.14
C GLY A 162 -16.38 -12.19 -4.69
N GLN A 163 -16.20 -11.25 -3.76
CA GLN A 163 -16.32 -11.60 -2.35
C GLN A 163 -17.78 -11.82 -1.90
N CYS A 164 -18.07 -13.02 -1.40
CA CYS A 164 -19.38 -13.44 -0.92
C CYS A 164 -19.37 -13.83 0.56
N GLY A 165 -18.27 -13.62 1.27
CA GLY A 165 -18.15 -13.95 2.68
C GLY A 165 -16.75 -13.74 3.25
N GLY A 166 -16.60 -14.06 4.54
CA GLY A 166 -15.37 -13.88 5.30
C GLY A 166 -15.57 -13.10 6.59
N ARG A 167 -14.64 -13.26 7.53
CA ARG A 167 -14.61 -12.51 8.78
C ARG A 167 -14.52 -11.01 8.46
N HIS A 168 -15.45 -10.23 9.01
CA HIS A 168 -15.64 -8.79 8.77
C HIS A 168 -16.32 -8.39 7.45
N PHE A 169 -16.78 -9.35 6.64
CA PHE A 169 -17.60 -9.05 5.47
C PHE A 169 -18.93 -8.38 5.90
N GLN A 170 -19.21 -7.19 5.37
CA GLN A 170 -20.39 -6.38 5.70
C GLN A 170 -21.56 -6.62 4.72
N GLY A 171 -21.33 -7.37 3.63
CA GLY A 171 -22.36 -7.71 2.66
C GLY A 171 -23.20 -8.92 3.07
N LYS A 172 -24.18 -9.26 2.25
CA LYS A 172 -25.02 -10.45 2.47
C LYS A 172 -24.23 -11.72 2.16
N ALA A 173 -23.76 -12.39 3.20
CA ALA A 173 -22.95 -13.60 3.07
C ALA A 173 -23.68 -14.70 2.26
N GLY A 174 -22.95 -15.40 1.41
CA GLY A 174 -23.43 -16.51 0.61
C GLY A 174 -24.18 -16.13 -0.67
N VAL A 175 -24.31 -14.84 -1.00
CA VAL A 175 -25.04 -14.40 -2.18
C VAL A 175 -24.11 -14.19 -3.36
N CYS A 176 -24.37 -14.90 -4.45
CA CYS A 176 -23.68 -14.79 -5.73
C CYS A 176 -24.69 -14.62 -6.87
N LYS A 177 -24.21 -14.16 -8.02
CA LYS A 177 -25.01 -14.14 -9.27
C LYS A 177 -25.35 -15.56 -9.71
N GLU A 178 -26.43 -15.69 -10.48
CA GLU A 178 -26.80 -16.96 -11.10
C GLU A 178 -25.62 -17.53 -11.91
N GLY A 179 -25.37 -18.84 -11.78
CA GLY A 179 -24.20 -19.51 -12.36
C GLY A 179 -22.92 -19.46 -11.51
N PHE A 180 -22.96 -18.88 -10.30
CA PHE A 180 -21.83 -18.81 -9.38
C PHE A 180 -22.19 -19.34 -7.99
N LEU A 181 -21.24 -20.02 -7.34
CA LEU A 181 -21.34 -20.50 -5.97
C LEU A 181 -20.38 -19.74 -5.06
N CYS A 182 -20.83 -19.43 -3.85
CA CYS A 182 -19.97 -18.83 -2.84
C CYS A 182 -19.07 -19.90 -2.22
N ILE A 183 -17.77 -19.85 -2.53
CA ILE A 183 -16.77 -20.81 -2.06
C ILE A 183 -15.95 -20.18 -0.95
N LYS A 184 -15.90 -20.86 0.21
CA LYS A 184 -15.03 -20.44 1.32
C LYS A 184 -13.58 -20.73 0.95
N ILE A 185 -12.75 -19.69 0.89
CA ILE A 185 -11.30 -19.81 0.64
C ILE A 185 -10.53 -19.78 1.96
N SER A 186 -10.94 -18.91 2.89
CA SER A 186 -10.36 -18.84 4.22
C SER A 186 -11.41 -18.39 5.26
N GLU A 187 -11.00 -18.23 6.51
CA GLU A 187 -11.86 -17.62 7.53
C GLU A 187 -12.19 -16.16 7.21
N TYR A 188 -11.31 -15.45 6.51
CA TYR A 188 -11.42 -14.03 6.23
C TYR A 188 -12.01 -13.73 4.85
N TYR A 189 -12.15 -14.74 3.98
CA TYR A 189 -12.50 -14.52 2.59
C TYR A 189 -13.27 -15.71 1.99
N SER A 190 -14.34 -15.41 1.26
CA SER A 190 -15.10 -16.36 0.43
C SER A 190 -15.43 -15.69 -0.89
N GLU A 191 -15.42 -16.44 -1.98
CA GLU A 191 -15.52 -15.90 -3.35
C GLU A 191 -16.59 -16.62 -4.19
N CYS A 192 -17.36 -15.85 -4.97
CA CYS A 192 -18.25 -16.32 -6.00
C CYS A 192 -17.45 -16.93 -7.15
N THR A 193 -17.44 -18.24 -7.22
CA THR A 193 -16.76 -19.02 -8.27
C THR A 193 -17.80 -19.55 -9.26
N SER A 194 -17.52 -19.46 -10.56
CA SER A 194 -18.40 -20.01 -11.59
C SER A 194 -18.58 -21.52 -11.40
N VAL A 195 -19.83 -21.99 -11.50
CA VAL A 195 -20.18 -23.41 -11.41
C VAL A 195 -19.44 -24.23 -12.49
N ASP A 196 -19.23 -23.66 -13.67
CA ASP A 196 -18.48 -24.30 -14.76
C ASP A 196 -17.02 -24.58 -14.38
N LYS A 197 -16.42 -23.75 -13.53
CA LYS A 197 -15.05 -23.94 -13.02
C LYS A 197 -14.96 -24.98 -11.89
N LEU A 198 -16.09 -25.36 -11.28
CA LEU A 198 -16.13 -26.33 -10.17
C LEU A 198 -16.38 -27.77 -10.64
N HIS A 199 -16.87 -27.95 -11.87
CA HIS A 199 -17.13 -29.24 -12.49
C HIS A 199 -16.10 -29.63 -13.57
N GLY A 200 -15.00 -28.89 -13.67
CA GLY A 200 -13.85 -29.17 -14.56
C GLY A 200 -12.73 -29.93 -13.87
#